data_AF-A0A4W2H4H1-F1
#
_entry.id   AF-A0A4W2H4H1-F1
#
_cell.length_a   1.000
_cell.length_b   1.000
_cell.length_c   1.000
_cell.angle_alpha   90.00
_cell.angle_beta   90.00
_cell.angle_gamma   90.00
#
_symmetry.space_group_name_H-M   'P 1'
#
loop_
_entity.id
_entity.type
_entity.pdbx_description
1 polymer ?
#
loop_
_entity_poly.entity_id
_entity_poly.type
_entity_poly.pdbx_seq_one_letter_code
_entity_poly.pdbx_strand_id
1 'polypeptide(L)'
;MFEVSAPVWQSQDSNPVSWLQRLFFTMLLYGGFIFRLKSKLSTYKNINFLCFMSWQDLQSLAWPSLLAVFIIYKYDKDVFQLKDMEKIAPKEKGITAMSVKEVLQSLVDDGMVDCERIGTSNYYWAFPSKALHARKRKLEVLDSQLSEGNQKYANLQKSIEKAKVGRHETEERTMLAKELSSLRDQREQLKAEVEKYRECDPQVVEEIRQANQVAKEAANRWTDNIFAIKSWAKRKFGFEENKIDKNFGIPEDFDYID
;
A
#
# COMPACT_ATOMS: atom_id res chain seq x y z
N MET A 1 35.23 -32.36 41.97
CA MET A 1 36.41 -31.82 42.68
C MET A 1 37.40 -31.37 41.61
N PHE A 2 37.31 -30.11 41.21
CA PHE A 2 38.35 -29.39 40.47
C PHE A 2 38.23 -27.93 40.95
N GLU A 3 38.98 -27.64 41.99
CA GLU A 3 39.25 -26.26 42.43
C GLU A 3 39.96 -25.53 41.30
N VAL A 4 39.40 -24.40 40.89
CA VAL A 4 40.11 -23.41 40.08
C VAL A 4 40.27 -22.19 40.98
N SER A 5 41.41 -22.15 41.68
CA SER A 5 41.83 -20.99 42.45
C SER A 5 41.93 -19.77 41.54
N ALA A 6 41.25 -18.69 41.93
CA ALA A 6 41.43 -17.39 41.32
C ALA A 6 42.86 -16.89 41.63
N PRO A 7 43.60 -16.33 40.64
CA PRO A 7 44.92 -15.82 40.91
C PRO A 7 44.82 -14.48 41.66
N VAL A 8 45.50 -14.40 42.80
CA VAL A 8 45.80 -13.14 43.49
C VAL A 8 46.84 -12.40 42.65
N TRP A 9 46.49 -11.25 42.08
CA TRP A 9 47.43 -10.43 41.34
C TRP A 9 47.89 -9.24 42.19
N GLN A 10 49.13 -9.35 42.69
CA GLN A 10 49.86 -8.25 43.30
C GLN A 10 50.16 -7.16 42.25
N SER A 11 50.02 -5.92 42.69
CA SER A 11 50.23 -4.71 41.90
C SER A 11 51.72 -4.44 41.70
N GLN A 12 52.33 -5.00 40.65
CA GLN A 12 53.59 -4.51 40.07
C GLN A 12 53.91 -5.30 38.80
N ASP A 13 53.46 -4.83 37.63
CA ASP A 13 54.03 -5.26 36.35
C ASP A 13 53.90 -4.14 35.31
N SER A 14 55.04 -3.49 35.04
CA SER A 14 55.25 -2.38 34.12
C SER A 14 55.66 -2.87 32.72
N ASN A 15 54.92 -3.84 32.17
CA ASN A 15 55.19 -4.36 30.81
C ASN A 15 54.11 -3.89 29.81
N PRO A 16 54.44 -2.99 28.85
CA PRO A 16 53.47 -2.35 27.95
C PRO A 16 52.78 -3.31 26.98
N VAL A 17 53.36 -4.48 26.72
CA VAL A 17 52.76 -5.51 25.84
C VAL A 17 51.52 -6.15 26.48
N SER A 18 51.49 -6.25 27.82
CA SER A 18 50.35 -6.80 28.56
C SER A 18 49.13 -5.89 28.53
N TRP A 19 49.34 -4.57 28.46
CA TRP A 19 48.28 -3.57 28.35
C TRP A 19 47.60 -3.62 27.00
N LEU A 20 48.37 -3.73 25.92
CA LEU A 20 47.83 -3.84 24.57
C LEU A 20 47.04 -5.14 24.38
N GLN A 21 47.50 -6.26 24.95
CA GLN A 21 46.74 -7.52 24.93
C GLN A 21 45.45 -7.45 25.76
N ARG A 22 45.47 -6.79 26.93
CA ARG A 22 44.27 -6.54 27.75
C ARG A 22 43.27 -5.64 27.02
N LEU A 23 43.76 -4.59 26.35
CA LEU A 23 42.95 -3.67 25.57
C LEU A 23 42.33 -4.36 24.34
N PHE A 24 43.08 -5.25 23.70
CA PHE A 24 42.61 -6.07 22.57
C PHE A 24 41.54 -7.09 23.00
N PHE A 25 41.71 -7.74 24.15
CA PHE A 25 40.70 -8.66 24.71
C PHE A 25 39.43 -7.94 25.15
N THR A 26 39.55 -6.73 25.71
CA THR A 26 38.38 -5.89 25.99
C THR A 26 37.70 -5.44 24.68
N MET A 27 38.45 -5.01 23.67
CA MET A 27 37.88 -4.63 22.37
C MET A 27 37.17 -5.79 21.65
N LEU A 28 37.62 -7.04 21.83
CA LEU A 28 36.95 -8.23 21.31
C LEU A 28 35.64 -8.54 22.04
N LEU A 29 35.60 -8.40 23.37
CA LEU A 29 34.38 -8.59 24.17
C LEU A 29 33.35 -7.45 23.93
N TYR A 30 33.82 -6.23 23.64
CA TYR A 30 33.00 -5.08 23.24
C TYR A 30 32.81 -4.96 21.70
N GLY A 31 33.33 -5.91 20.91
CA GLY A 31 33.31 -5.85 19.44
C GLY A 31 31.90 -5.89 18.83
N GLY A 32 30.95 -6.49 19.53
CA GLY A 32 29.53 -6.43 19.17
C GLY A 32 28.93 -5.02 19.24
N PHE A 33 29.56 -4.12 20.00
CA PHE A 33 29.19 -2.72 20.15
C PHE A 33 29.69 -1.87 18.96
N ILE A 34 30.94 -2.09 18.54
CA ILE A 34 31.53 -1.44 17.35
C ILE A 34 30.81 -1.86 16.06
N PHE A 35 30.39 -3.13 15.95
CA PHE A 35 29.67 -3.61 14.76
C PHE A 35 28.29 -2.94 14.60
N ARG A 36 27.62 -2.61 15.72
CA ARG A 36 26.33 -1.91 15.70
C ARG A 36 26.47 -0.42 15.40
N LEU A 37 27.60 0.20 15.76
CA LEU A 37 27.98 1.53 15.27
C LEU A 37 28.28 1.53 13.78
N LYS A 38 28.97 0.51 13.24
CA LYS A 38 29.22 0.36 11.80
C LYS A 38 27.92 0.32 10.98
N SER A 39 26.87 -0.34 11.49
CA SER A 39 25.56 -0.35 10.83
C SER A 39 24.84 1.01 10.84
N LYS A 40 25.01 1.83 11.89
CA LYS A 40 24.48 3.21 11.94
C LYS A 40 25.33 4.21 11.15
N LEU A 41 26.65 3.99 11.04
CA LEU A 41 27.57 4.84 10.27
C LEU A 41 27.62 4.51 8.77
N SER A 42 27.10 3.34 8.34
CA SER A 42 27.06 2.95 6.92
C SER A 42 26.15 3.85 6.05
N THR A 43 25.35 4.74 6.65
CA THR A 43 24.55 5.74 5.93
C THR A 43 25.35 7.00 5.58
N TYR A 44 26.54 7.18 6.16
CA TYR A 44 27.45 8.28 5.81
C TYR A 44 28.48 7.80 4.78
N LYS A 45 28.28 8.22 3.52
CA LYS A 45 29.25 8.04 2.43
C LYS A 45 30.53 8.82 2.75
N ASN A 46 31.50 8.21 3.43
CA ASN A 46 32.94 8.43 3.24
C ASN A 46 33.75 7.58 4.23
N ILE A 47 34.39 6.52 3.72
CA ILE A 47 35.14 5.52 4.49
C ILE A 47 36.50 6.04 5.00
N ASN A 48 36.93 7.24 4.61
CA ASN A 48 38.26 7.78 4.98
C ASN A 48 38.31 8.61 6.27
N PHE A 49 37.19 8.84 6.97
CA PHE A 49 37.19 9.66 8.19
C PHE A 49 37.42 8.88 9.50
N LEU A 50 37.49 7.55 9.45
CA LEU A 50 37.55 6.70 10.65
C LEU A 50 38.96 6.50 11.23
N CYS A 51 40.02 6.99 10.58
CA CYS A 51 41.40 6.79 11.03
C CYS A 51 41.98 7.97 11.84
N PHE A 52 41.19 9.02 12.11
CA PHE A 52 41.69 10.26 12.72
C PHE A 52 40.83 10.74 13.91
N MET A 53 40.28 9.81 14.69
CA MET A 53 39.88 10.14 16.06
C MET A 53 41.06 9.80 16.95
N SER A 54 41.72 10.82 17.49
CA SER A 54 42.80 10.63 18.46
C SER A 54 42.25 9.95 19.71
N TRP A 55 43.08 9.20 20.42
CA TRP A 55 42.72 8.60 21.70
C TRP A 55 42.22 9.65 22.72
N GLN A 56 42.65 10.91 22.58
CA GLN A 56 42.13 12.07 23.31
C GLN A 56 40.69 12.44 22.94
N ASP A 57 40.30 12.33 21.67
CA ASP A 57 38.92 12.62 21.22
C ASP A 57 37.94 11.57 21.75
N LEU A 58 38.39 10.31 21.84
CA LEU A 58 37.66 9.20 22.45
C LEU A 58 37.50 9.34 23.99
N GLN A 59 38.43 10.04 24.66
CA GLN A 59 38.28 10.44 26.06
C GLN A 59 37.34 11.65 26.26
N SER A 60 37.15 12.49 25.23
CA SER A 60 36.26 13.66 25.29
C SER A 60 34.77 13.32 25.09
N LEU A 61 34.49 12.18 24.43
CA LEU A 61 33.13 11.68 24.28
C LEU A 61 32.64 11.20 25.66
N ALA A 62 31.36 11.42 25.98
CA ALA A 62 30.73 10.96 27.23
C ALA A 62 30.78 9.43 27.48
N TRP A 63 31.43 8.68 26.58
CA TRP A 63 31.56 7.22 26.55
C TRP A 63 32.18 6.60 27.82
N PRO A 64 33.27 7.14 28.40
CA PRO A 64 33.83 6.60 29.63
C PRO A 64 32.86 6.72 30.82
N SER A 65 32.16 7.85 30.91
CA SER A 65 31.15 8.10 31.95
C SER A 65 29.92 7.19 31.78
N LEU A 66 29.44 7.01 30.54
CA LEU A 66 28.34 6.10 30.20
C LEU A 66 28.67 4.64 30.56
N LEU A 67 29.87 4.19 30.18
CA LEU A 67 30.34 2.83 30.47
C LEU A 67 30.49 2.61 31.98
N ALA A 68 31.02 3.58 32.70
CA ALA A 68 31.21 3.50 34.14
C ALA A 68 29.89 3.39 34.92
N VAL A 69 28.87 4.18 34.55
CA VAL A 69 27.52 4.07 35.15
C VAL A 69 26.87 2.74 34.78
N PHE A 70 26.97 2.31 33.52
CA PHE A 70 26.39 1.05 33.07
C PHE A 70 27.00 -0.18 33.77
N ILE A 71 28.30 -0.13 34.07
CA ILE A 71 29.00 -1.18 34.83
C ILE A 71 28.38 -1.33 36.23
N ILE A 72 28.10 -0.24 36.95
CA ILE A 72 27.50 -0.30 38.30
C ILE A 72 26.19 -1.11 38.27
N TYR A 73 25.28 -0.79 37.34
CA TYR A 73 24.01 -1.51 37.20
C TYR A 73 24.18 -3.00 36.85
N LYS A 74 25.21 -3.36 36.07
CA LYS A 74 25.45 -4.75 35.67
C LYS A 74 26.00 -5.61 36.80
N TYR A 75 26.80 -5.04 37.69
CA TYR A 75 27.42 -5.77 38.80
C TYR A 75 26.48 -5.86 40.01
N ASP A 76 25.85 -4.75 40.41
CA ASP A 76 25.00 -4.72 41.60
C ASP A 76 23.63 -5.36 41.37
N LYS A 77 23.16 -5.41 40.10
CA LYS A 77 21.86 -5.99 39.69
C LYS A 77 20.67 -5.47 40.52
N ASP A 78 20.80 -4.28 41.07
CA ASP A 78 19.81 -3.67 41.97
C ASP A 78 19.08 -2.49 41.29
N VAL A 79 18.00 -2.04 41.92
CA VAL A 79 17.18 -0.91 41.45
C VAL A 79 17.59 0.34 42.21
N PHE A 80 17.93 1.40 41.47
CA PHE A 80 18.43 2.63 42.07
C PHE A 80 17.51 3.82 41.80
N GLN A 81 17.40 4.72 42.78
CA GLN A 81 16.83 6.05 42.54
C GLN A 81 17.91 7.01 42.04
N LEU A 82 17.50 8.10 41.39
CA LEU A 82 18.43 9.14 40.92
C LEU A 82 19.34 9.65 42.05
N LYS A 83 18.79 9.85 43.25
CA LYS A 83 19.52 10.34 44.44
C LYS A 83 20.60 9.37 44.92
N ASP A 84 20.41 8.07 44.71
CA ASP A 84 21.38 7.04 45.10
C ASP A 84 22.50 6.97 44.07
N MET A 85 22.14 7.10 42.79
CA MET A 85 23.12 7.17 41.69
C MET A 85 24.02 8.40 41.77
N GLU A 86 23.47 9.56 42.16
CA GLU A 86 24.25 10.77 42.39
C GLU A 86 25.28 10.64 43.54
N LYS A 87 25.11 9.66 44.44
CA LYS A 87 26.07 9.35 45.51
C LYS A 87 27.08 8.27 45.13
N ILE A 88 26.61 7.22 44.45
CA ILE A 88 27.42 6.04 44.10
C ILE A 88 28.34 6.35 42.91
N ALA A 89 27.85 7.04 41.88
CA ALA A 89 28.61 7.28 40.65
C ALA A 89 29.87 8.16 40.86
N PRO A 90 29.85 9.23 41.68
CA PRO A 90 31.07 9.97 42.00
C PRO A 90 32.02 9.16 42.90
N LYS A 91 31.48 8.40 43.86
CA LYS A 91 32.27 7.67 44.87
C LYS A 91 33.03 6.48 44.28
N GLU A 92 32.40 5.72 43.39
CA GLU A 92 32.99 4.48 42.86
C GLU A 92 33.71 4.66 41.53
N LYS A 93 33.27 5.62 40.72
CA LYS A 93 33.72 5.77 39.33
C LYS A 93 34.24 7.17 38.99
N GLY A 94 34.27 8.09 39.96
CA GLY A 94 34.85 9.43 39.77
C GLY A 94 34.09 10.33 38.80
N ILE A 95 32.79 10.09 38.60
CA ILE A 95 31.95 10.89 37.70
C ILE A 95 31.50 12.16 38.42
N THR A 96 31.53 13.31 37.72
CA THR A 96 31.03 14.58 38.25
C THR A 96 29.54 14.46 38.60
N ALA A 97 29.15 14.78 39.84
CA ALA A 97 27.76 14.66 40.31
C ALA A 97 26.74 15.37 39.40
N MET A 98 27.12 16.53 38.84
CA MET A 98 26.26 17.30 37.92
C MET A 98 25.98 16.59 36.59
N SER A 99 26.87 15.70 36.12
CA SER A 99 26.71 14.99 34.85
C SER A 99 26.01 13.64 34.97
N VAL A 100 25.80 13.12 36.19
CA VAL A 100 25.21 11.79 36.41
C VAL A 100 23.81 11.69 35.79
N LYS A 101 23.01 12.76 35.91
CA LYS A 101 21.65 12.81 35.35
C LYS A 101 21.65 12.73 33.82
N GLU A 102 22.54 13.46 33.15
CA GLU A 102 22.63 13.48 31.68
C GLU A 102 23.13 12.13 31.15
N VAL A 103 24.16 11.57 31.81
CA VAL A 103 24.72 10.25 31.49
C VAL A 103 23.66 9.16 31.67
N LEU A 104 22.89 9.21 32.76
CA LEU A 104 21.80 8.26 33.01
C LEU A 104 20.69 8.38 31.97
N GLN A 105 20.30 9.60 31.59
CA GLN A 105 19.28 9.82 30.57
C GLN A 105 19.72 9.28 29.20
N SER A 106 20.98 9.53 28.81
CA SER A 106 21.53 8.97 27.56
C SER A 106 21.53 7.43 27.56
N LEU A 107 21.79 6.78 28.70
CA LEU A 107 21.71 5.31 28.81
C LEU A 107 20.27 4.79 28.70
N VAL A 108 19.29 5.57 29.17
CA VAL A 108 17.87 5.26 29.01
C VAL A 108 17.43 5.44 27.56
N ASP A 109 17.85 6.52 26.91
CA ASP A 109 17.53 6.81 25.51
C ASP A 109 18.12 5.74 24.57
N ASP A 110 19.31 5.22 24.90
CA ASP A 110 19.94 4.08 24.19
C ASP A 110 19.30 2.72 24.54
N GLY A 111 18.34 2.68 25.46
CA GLY A 111 17.63 1.47 25.90
C GLY A 111 18.53 0.47 26.64
N MET A 112 19.62 0.95 27.24
CA MET A 112 20.55 0.14 28.03
C MET A 112 20.17 0.07 29.50
N VAL A 113 19.58 1.15 30.02
CA VAL A 113 19.00 1.25 31.36
C VAL A 113 17.50 1.49 31.22
N ASP A 114 16.72 0.80 32.03
CA ASP A 114 15.29 1.01 32.10
C ASP A 114 14.98 2.08 33.12
N CYS A 115 13.97 2.90 32.80
CA CYS A 115 13.42 3.89 33.70
C CYS A 115 11.92 3.65 33.80
N GLU A 116 11.41 3.52 35.02
CA GLU A 116 9.98 3.53 35.29
C GLU A 116 9.66 4.52 36.41
N ARG A 117 8.58 5.26 36.20
CA ARG A 117 8.07 6.22 37.17
C ARG A 117 7.05 5.53 38.05
N ILE A 118 7.33 5.42 39.34
CA ILE A 118 6.41 4.90 40.35
C ILE A 118 6.10 6.04 41.31
N GLY A 119 4.86 6.56 41.24
CA GLY A 119 4.41 7.72 42.01
C GLY A 119 5.13 9.01 41.59
N THR A 120 5.87 9.62 42.53
CA THR A 120 6.64 10.85 42.33
C THR A 120 8.11 10.60 41.97
N SER A 121 8.57 9.35 41.99
CA SER A 121 9.99 9.00 41.86
C SER A 121 10.24 8.14 40.61
N ASN A 122 11.41 8.34 39.98
CA ASN A 122 11.88 7.51 38.88
C ASN A 122 12.86 6.45 39.42
N TYR A 123 12.64 5.22 39.01
CA TYR A 123 13.46 4.06 39.35
C TYR A 123 14.22 3.59 38.12
N TYR A 124 15.51 3.29 38.29
CA TYR A 124 16.40 2.90 37.22
C TYR A 124 17.02 1.53 37.49
N TRP A 125 17.04 0.66 36.50
CA TRP A 125 17.65 -0.67 36.61
C TRP A 125 18.13 -1.19 35.26
N ALA A 126 19.03 -2.17 35.27
CA ALA A 126 19.44 -2.85 34.03
C ALA A 126 19.79 -4.32 34.29
N PHE A 127 18.99 -5.24 33.75
CA PHE A 127 19.28 -6.67 33.87
C PHE A 127 20.14 -7.19 32.69
N PRO A 128 21.20 -7.99 32.94
CA PRO A 128 21.97 -8.66 31.89
C PRO A 128 21.11 -9.53 30.95
N SER A 129 20.09 -10.20 31.51
CA SER A 129 19.22 -11.12 30.78
C SER A 129 18.23 -10.43 29.84
N LYS A 130 17.91 -9.14 30.05
CA LYS A 130 16.88 -8.43 29.27
C LYS A 130 17.17 -8.42 27.78
N ALA A 131 18.41 -8.11 27.39
CA ALA A 131 18.81 -8.06 25.99
C ALA A 131 18.69 -9.43 25.32
N LEU A 132 19.00 -10.51 26.05
CA LEU A 132 18.86 -11.88 25.58
C LEU A 132 17.39 -12.25 25.40
N HIS A 133 16.54 -12.00 26.39
CA HIS A 133 15.10 -12.30 26.29
C HIS A 133 14.39 -11.47 25.20
N ALA A 134 14.76 -10.21 25.03
CA ALA A 134 14.25 -9.38 23.94
C ALA A 134 14.61 -9.98 22.56
N ARG A 135 15.83 -10.46 22.38
CA ARG A 135 16.25 -11.14 21.15
C ARG A 135 15.54 -12.47 20.94
N LYS A 136 15.38 -13.30 21.99
CA LYS A 136 14.63 -14.57 21.91
C LYS A 136 13.19 -14.36 21.50
N ARG A 137 12.46 -13.44 22.15
CA ARG A 137 11.08 -13.08 21.75
C ARG A 137 11.01 -12.61 20.31
N LYS A 138 11.99 -11.80 19.86
CA LYS A 138 12.04 -11.34 18.47
C LYS A 138 12.27 -12.49 17.49
N LEU A 139 13.10 -13.46 17.84
CA LEU A 139 13.29 -14.68 17.05
C LEU A 139 11.99 -15.49 16.96
N GLU A 140 11.31 -15.73 18.07
CA GLU A 140 10.04 -16.46 18.11
C GLU A 140 8.97 -15.80 17.23
N VAL A 141 8.85 -14.47 17.30
CA VAL A 141 7.92 -13.72 16.44
C VAL A 141 8.29 -13.84 14.96
N LEU A 142 9.57 -13.70 14.62
CA LEU A 142 10.01 -13.83 13.23
C LEU A 142 9.83 -15.25 12.69
N ASP A 143 10.05 -16.26 13.52
CA ASP A 143 9.87 -17.67 13.16
C ASP A 143 8.38 -17.99 12.91
N SER A 144 7.50 -17.49 13.78
CA SER A 144 6.05 -17.57 13.58
C SER A 144 5.60 -16.89 12.28
N GLN A 145 6.10 -15.68 11.99
CA GLN A 145 5.79 -14.97 10.75
C GLN A 145 6.30 -15.71 9.51
N LEU A 146 7.49 -16.29 9.58
CA LEU A 146 8.08 -17.08 8.50
C LEU A 146 7.25 -18.35 8.24
N SER A 147 6.82 -19.05 9.30
CA SER A 147 5.95 -20.21 9.21
C SER A 147 4.61 -19.88 8.57
N GLU A 148 3.95 -18.80 9.02
CA GLU A 148 2.70 -18.32 8.41
C GLU A 148 2.87 -17.92 6.93
N GLY A 149 3.97 -17.23 6.61
CA GLY A 149 4.32 -16.84 5.25
C GLY A 149 4.50 -18.05 4.34
N ASN A 150 5.23 -19.06 4.80
CA ASN A 150 5.44 -20.32 4.07
C ASN A 150 4.13 -21.09 3.86
N GLN A 151 3.25 -21.13 4.87
CA GLN A 151 1.95 -21.77 4.74
C GLN A 151 1.07 -21.05 3.70
N LYS A 152 1.05 -19.71 3.71
CA LYS A 152 0.34 -18.90 2.71
C LYS A 152 0.90 -19.14 1.31
N TYR A 153 2.22 -19.17 1.17
CA TYR A 153 2.89 -19.46 -0.09
C TYR A 153 2.51 -20.84 -0.63
N ALA A 154 2.58 -21.89 0.20
CA ALA A 154 2.21 -23.25 -0.19
C ALA A 154 0.73 -23.35 -0.60
N ASN A 155 -0.17 -22.66 0.11
CA ASN A 155 -1.58 -22.62 -0.24
C ASN A 155 -1.84 -21.90 -1.57
N LEU A 156 -1.19 -20.76 -1.79
CA LEU A 156 -1.28 -20.01 -3.05
C LEU A 156 -0.75 -20.82 -4.22
N GLN A 157 0.39 -21.50 -4.04
CA GLN A 157 0.97 -22.36 -5.06
C GLN A 157 0.02 -23.50 -5.47
N LYS A 158 -0.61 -24.18 -4.50
CA LYS A 158 -1.65 -25.18 -4.76
C LYS A 158 -2.85 -24.59 -5.52
N SER A 159 -3.29 -23.39 -5.16
CA SER A 159 -4.39 -22.71 -5.86
C SER A 159 -4.02 -22.33 -7.29
N ILE A 160 -2.79 -21.89 -7.53
CA ILE A 160 -2.26 -21.61 -8.87
C ILE A 160 -2.23 -22.89 -9.70
N GLU A 161 -1.71 -23.99 -9.15
CA GLU A 161 -1.68 -25.29 -9.83
C GLU A 161 -3.08 -25.77 -10.20
N LYS A 162 -4.03 -25.70 -9.26
CA LYS A 162 -5.45 -26.01 -9.53
C LYS A 162 -6.06 -25.12 -10.62
N ALA A 163 -5.74 -23.82 -10.64
CA ALA A 163 -6.26 -22.89 -11.64
C ALA A 163 -5.59 -23.05 -13.02
N LYS A 164 -4.37 -23.58 -13.06
CA LYS A 164 -3.65 -23.91 -14.30
C LYS A 164 -4.21 -25.16 -14.97
N VAL A 165 -4.73 -26.12 -14.21
CA VAL A 165 -5.40 -27.30 -14.78
C VAL A 165 -6.59 -26.82 -15.63
N GLY A 166 -6.52 -27.10 -16.95
CA GLY A 166 -7.54 -26.67 -17.92
C GLY A 166 -7.37 -25.26 -18.49
N ARG A 167 -6.39 -24.48 -18.00
CA ARG A 167 -5.98 -23.17 -18.58
C ARG A 167 -4.53 -23.22 -19.02
N HIS A 168 -4.16 -24.31 -19.69
CA HIS A 168 -2.83 -24.41 -20.28
C HIS A 168 -2.72 -23.41 -21.43
N GLU A 169 -1.62 -22.66 -21.43
CA GLU A 169 -1.29 -21.77 -22.54
C GLU A 169 -0.79 -22.63 -23.71
N THR A 170 -1.73 -23.15 -24.49
CA THR A 170 -1.46 -23.88 -25.73
C THR A 170 -1.66 -22.96 -26.92
N GLU A 171 -0.97 -23.25 -28.02
CA GLU A 171 -1.16 -22.53 -29.29
C GLU A 171 -2.63 -22.63 -29.76
N GLU A 172 -3.30 -23.75 -29.47
CA GLU A 172 -4.73 -23.90 -29.73
C GLU A 172 -5.58 -22.88 -28.95
N ARG A 173 -5.24 -22.62 -27.68
CA ARG A 173 -5.98 -21.66 -26.84
C ARG A 173 -5.78 -20.23 -27.34
N THR A 174 -4.57 -19.86 -27.75
CA THR A 174 -4.28 -18.52 -28.28
C THR A 174 -5.00 -18.30 -29.61
N MET A 175 -5.00 -19.31 -30.48
CA MET A 175 -5.73 -19.30 -31.75
C MET A 175 -7.24 -19.20 -31.54
N LEU A 176 -7.82 -20.02 -30.67
CA LEU A 176 -9.25 -19.97 -30.33
C LEU A 176 -9.66 -18.63 -29.69
N ALA A 177 -8.82 -18.05 -28.83
CA ALA A 177 -9.09 -16.75 -28.23
C ALA A 177 -9.10 -15.64 -29.29
N LYS A 178 -8.20 -15.71 -30.28
CA LYS A 178 -8.15 -14.78 -31.40
C LYS A 178 -9.37 -14.95 -32.32
N GLU A 179 -9.73 -16.18 -32.66
CA GLU A 179 -10.91 -16.50 -33.45
C GLU A 179 -12.19 -16.00 -32.77
N LEU A 180 -12.34 -16.26 -31.47
CA LEU A 180 -13.46 -15.81 -30.67
C LEU A 180 -13.57 -14.28 -30.63
N SER A 181 -12.44 -13.57 -30.57
CA SER A 181 -12.42 -12.11 -30.72
C SER A 181 -12.95 -11.69 -32.09
N SER A 182 -12.43 -12.28 -33.17
CA SER A 182 -12.88 -11.92 -34.52
C SER A 182 -14.36 -12.22 -34.77
N LEU A 183 -14.88 -13.33 -34.25
CA LEU A 183 -16.29 -13.70 -34.36
C LEU A 183 -17.19 -12.73 -33.56
N ARG A 184 -16.72 -12.24 -32.41
CA ARG A 184 -17.46 -11.22 -31.64
C ARG A 184 -17.56 -9.90 -32.38
N ASP A 185 -16.48 -9.50 -33.04
CA ASP A 185 -16.44 -8.28 -33.87
C ASP A 185 -17.35 -8.42 -35.08
N GLN A 186 -17.29 -9.56 -35.79
CA GLN A 186 -18.18 -9.86 -36.91
C GLN A 186 -19.65 -9.87 -36.48
N ARG A 187 -19.97 -10.49 -35.35
CA ARG A 187 -21.33 -10.50 -34.79
C ARG A 187 -21.81 -9.08 -34.49
N GLU A 188 -20.96 -8.22 -33.95
CA GLU A 188 -21.34 -6.82 -33.68
C GLU A 188 -21.57 -6.04 -34.98
N GLN A 189 -20.71 -6.22 -35.99
CA GLN A 189 -20.88 -5.62 -37.31
C GLN A 189 -22.18 -6.05 -37.98
N LEU A 190 -22.45 -7.36 -38.03
CA LEU A 190 -23.68 -7.92 -38.60
C LEU A 190 -24.91 -7.45 -37.85
N LYS A 191 -24.85 -7.37 -36.51
CA LYS A 191 -25.96 -6.84 -35.71
C LYS A 191 -26.23 -5.37 -36.01
N ALA A 192 -25.18 -4.56 -36.13
CA ALA A 192 -25.30 -3.16 -36.52
C ALA A 192 -25.84 -3.00 -37.95
N GLU A 193 -25.49 -3.90 -38.86
CA GLU A 193 -26.01 -3.93 -40.22
C GLU A 193 -27.49 -4.31 -40.25
N VAL A 194 -27.91 -5.35 -39.53
CA VAL A 194 -29.32 -5.74 -39.41
C VAL A 194 -30.18 -4.61 -38.82
N GLU A 195 -29.68 -3.89 -37.81
CA GLU A 195 -30.42 -2.76 -37.23
C GLU A 195 -30.71 -1.66 -38.25
N LYS A 196 -29.83 -1.43 -39.25
CA LYS A 196 -30.09 -0.46 -40.33
C LYS A 196 -31.30 -0.83 -41.18
N TYR A 197 -31.61 -2.14 -41.28
CA TYR A 197 -32.72 -2.65 -42.08
C TYR A 197 -33.97 -2.95 -41.25
N ARG A 198 -33.99 -2.54 -39.98
CA ARG A 198 -35.12 -2.82 -39.07
C ARG A 198 -36.46 -2.26 -39.57
N GLU A 199 -36.43 -1.10 -40.23
CA GLU A 199 -37.63 -0.47 -40.80
C GLU A 199 -38.02 -1.05 -42.17
N CYS A 200 -37.13 -1.83 -42.80
CA CYS A 200 -37.37 -2.52 -44.07
C CYS A 200 -37.92 -3.94 -43.87
N ASP A 201 -38.47 -4.25 -42.69
CA ASP A 201 -39.15 -5.53 -42.47
C ASP A 201 -40.35 -5.63 -43.43
N PRO A 202 -40.44 -6.68 -44.26
CA PRO A 202 -41.56 -6.87 -45.19
C PRO A 202 -42.93 -6.72 -44.54
N GLN A 203 -43.07 -7.13 -43.27
CA GLN A 203 -44.32 -7.01 -42.54
C GLN A 203 -44.65 -5.54 -42.21
N VAL A 204 -43.67 -4.77 -41.74
CA VAL A 204 -43.81 -3.34 -41.45
C VAL A 204 -44.09 -2.55 -42.72
N VAL A 205 -43.41 -2.87 -43.82
CA VAL A 205 -43.62 -2.22 -45.13
C VAL A 205 -45.03 -2.51 -45.65
N GLU A 206 -45.53 -3.73 -45.50
CA GLU A 206 -46.87 -4.10 -45.95
C GLU A 206 -47.96 -3.43 -45.07
N GLU A 207 -47.75 -3.32 -43.76
CA GLU A 207 -48.64 -2.56 -42.86
C GLU A 207 -48.74 -1.08 -43.27
N ILE A 208 -47.60 -0.44 -43.59
CA ILE A 208 -47.58 0.94 -44.09
C ILE A 208 -48.31 1.04 -45.44
N ARG A 209 -48.11 0.08 -46.35
CA ARG A 209 -48.81 0.06 -47.64
C ARG A 209 -50.32 -0.05 -47.47
N GLN A 210 -50.80 -0.91 -46.56
CA GLN A 210 -52.22 -1.04 -46.26
C GLN A 210 -52.79 0.24 -45.64
N ALA A 211 -52.07 0.86 -44.69
CA ALA A 211 -52.47 2.13 -44.10
C ALA A 211 -52.56 3.25 -45.15
N ASN A 212 -51.60 3.33 -46.07
CA ASN A 212 -51.61 4.28 -47.18
C ASN A 212 -52.80 4.07 -48.12
N GLN A 213 -53.16 2.81 -48.41
CA GLN A 213 -54.33 2.50 -49.22
C GLN A 213 -55.63 3.01 -48.57
N VAL A 214 -55.80 2.75 -47.27
CA VAL A 214 -56.97 3.25 -46.51
C VAL A 214 -57.00 4.78 -46.46
N ALA A 215 -55.84 5.43 -46.23
CA ALA A 215 -55.74 6.89 -46.21
C ALA A 215 -56.09 7.51 -47.56
N LYS A 216 -55.64 6.89 -48.66
CA LYS A 216 -55.94 7.31 -50.03
C LYS A 216 -57.43 7.18 -50.36
N GLU A 217 -58.04 6.05 -50.01
CA GLU A 217 -59.48 5.85 -50.18
C GLU A 217 -60.30 6.86 -49.36
N ALA A 218 -59.87 7.14 -48.13
CA ALA A 218 -60.50 8.15 -47.28
C ALA A 218 -60.36 9.56 -47.87
N ALA A 219 -59.18 9.94 -48.37
CA ALA A 219 -58.95 11.22 -49.02
C ALA A 219 -59.87 11.39 -50.25
N ASN A 220 -59.91 10.39 -51.14
CA ASN A 220 -60.76 10.39 -52.33
C ASN A 220 -62.26 10.47 -51.98
N ARG A 221 -62.69 9.83 -50.90
CA ARG A 221 -64.06 9.96 -50.38
C ARG A 221 -64.38 11.39 -49.90
N TRP A 222 -63.42 12.08 -49.30
CA TRP A 222 -63.60 13.48 -48.94
C TRP A 222 -63.58 14.40 -50.16
N THR A 223 -62.76 14.09 -51.17
CA THR A 223 -62.79 14.75 -52.49
C THR A 223 -64.20 14.65 -53.12
N ASP A 224 -64.81 13.46 -53.11
CA ASP A 224 -66.20 13.27 -53.56
C ASP A 224 -67.19 14.16 -52.80
N ASN A 225 -67.07 14.20 -51.47
CA ASN A 225 -67.94 15.02 -50.62
C ASN A 225 -67.78 16.51 -50.93
N ILE A 226 -66.56 16.98 -51.15
CA ILE A 226 -66.27 18.37 -51.52
C ILE A 226 -66.91 18.70 -52.86
N PHE A 227 -66.73 17.86 -53.89
CA PHE A 227 -67.36 18.06 -55.20
C PHE A 227 -68.90 18.00 -55.13
N ALA A 228 -69.46 17.11 -54.31
CA ALA A 228 -70.90 17.02 -54.10
C ALA A 228 -71.48 18.29 -53.46
N ILE A 229 -70.82 18.83 -52.43
CA ILE A 229 -71.23 20.08 -51.77
C ILE A 229 -71.09 21.26 -52.73
N LYS A 230 -70.00 21.34 -53.50
CA LYS A 230 -69.77 22.38 -54.51
C LYS A 230 -70.87 22.38 -55.57
N SER A 231 -71.20 21.22 -56.12
CA SER A 231 -72.28 21.03 -57.08
C SER A 231 -73.67 21.36 -56.51
N TRP A 232 -73.93 21.02 -55.24
CA TRP A 232 -75.17 21.37 -54.56
C TRP A 232 -75.29 22.88 -54.32
N ALA A 233 -74.23 23.54 -53.82
CA ALA A 233 -74.20 24.97 -53.55
C ALA A 233 -74.43 25.79 -54.82
N LYS A 234 -73.80 25.39 -55.93
CA LYS A 234 -74.01 25.96 -57.27
C LYS A 234 -75.48 25.86 -57.69
N ARG A 235 -76.10 24.66 -57.57
CA ARG A 235 -77.48 24.42 -57.98
C ARG A 235 -78.52 25.11 -57.09
N LYS A 236 -78.30 25.17 -55.78
CA LYS A 236 -79.32 25.65 -54.81
C LYS A 236 -79.26 27.16 -54.59
N PHE A 237 -78.07 27.75 -54.56
CA PHE A 237 -77.86 29.16 -54.24
C PHE A 237 -77.32 30.01 -55.40
N GLY A 238 -76.99 29.39 -56.54
CA GLY A 238 -76.50 30.11 -57.73
C GLY A 238 -75.09 30.68 -57.59
N PHE A 239 -74.28 30.13 -56.68
CA PHE A 239 -72.89 30.57 -56.50
C PHE A 239 -72.00 30.16 -57.68
N GLU A 240 -71.08 31.04 -58.07
CA GLU A 240 -70.01 30.76 -59.03
C GLU A 240 -68.93 29.88 -58.38
N GLU A 241 -68.51 28.80 -59.06
CA GLU A 241 -67.50 27.86 -58.54
C GLU A 241 -66.20 28.54 -58.15
N ASN A 242 -65.71 29.47 -58.99
CA ASN A 242 -64.46 30.19 -58.74
C ASN A 242 -64.49 31.02 -57.44
N LYS A 243 -65.67 31.45 -56.97
CA LYS A 243 -65.81 32.15 -55.68
C LYS A 243 -65.84 31.18 -54.52
N ILE A 244 -66.45 30.01 -54.68
CA ILE A 244 -66.43 28.93 -53.68
C ILE A 244 -64.98 28.47 -53.47
N ASP A 245 -64.28 28.16 -54.56
CA ASP A 245 -62.91 27.64 -54.50
C ASP A 245 -61.96 28.64 -53.84
N LYS A 246 -62.03 29.93 -54.22
CA LYS A 246 -61.24 31.00 -53.59
C LYS A 246 -61.57 31.21 -52.11
N ASN A 247 -62.84 31.14 -51.72
CA ASN A 247 -63.24 31.35 -50.32
C ASN A 247 -62.85 30.20 -49.40
N PHE A 248 -62.88 28.96 -49.90
CA PHE A 248 -62.53 27.76 -49.13
C PHE A 248 -61.08 27.30 -49.36
N GLY A 249 -60.32 28.01 -50.20
CA GLY A 249 -58.92 27.70 -50.47
C GLY A 249 -58.73 26.38 -51.23
N ILE A 250 -59.66 26.02 -52.10
CA ILE A 250 -59.58 24.80 -52.94
C ILE A 250 -58.67 25.12 -54.14
N PRO A 251 -57.54 24.40 -54.30
CA PRO A 251 -56.64 24.58 -55.45
C PRO A 251 -57.32 24.25 -56.80
N GLU A 252 -56.84 24.86 -57.89
CA GLU A 252 -57.37 24.59 -59.24
C GLU A 252 -57.00 23.18 -59.75
N ASP A 253 -55.92 22.60 -59.23
CA ASP A 253 -55.43 21.24 -59.48
C ASP A 253 -55.93 20.22 -58.44
N PHE A 254 -56.93 20.57 -57.65
CA PHE A 254 -57.51 19.66 -56.67
C PHE A 254 -58.27 18.53 -57.37
N ASP A 255 -57.71 17.32 -57.30
CA ASP A 255 -58.26 16.11 -57.91
C ASP A 255 -58.04 14.88 -56.99
N TYR A 256 -58.50 13.72 -57.45
CA TYR A 256 -58.25 12.44 -56.79
C TYR A 256 -56.76 12.13 -56.67
N ILE A 257 -56.40 11.44 -55.60
CA ILE A 257 -55.05 10.95 -55.36
C ILE A 257 -54.92 9.56 -56.02
N ASP A 258 -53.88 9.40 -56.84
CA ASP A 258 -53.45 8.16 -57.54
C ASP A 258 -52.57 7.22 -56.72
#